data_AF-A0A2S5NJX5-F1
#
_entry.id   AF-A0A2S5NJX5-F1
#
_cell.length_a   1.000
_cell.length_b   1.000
_cell.length_c   1.000
_cell.angle_alpha   90.00
_cell.angle_beta   90.00
_cell.angle_gamma   90.00
#
_symmetry.space_group_name_H-M   'P 1'
#
loop_
_entity.id
_entity.type
_entity.pdbx_description
1 polymer ?
#
loop_
_entity_poly.entity_id
_entity_poly.type
_entity_poly.pdbx_seq_one_letter_code
_entity_poly.pdbx_strand_id
1 'polypeptide(L)' 'NQASFLMDCGILEILGETSPSDIAAYMPLASAAQKLLSPAEMGELFKVIAFSKEMPCDLIGFKSGDKAHML' A
#
# COMPACT_ATOMS: atom_id res chain seq x y z
N ASN A 1 4.25 4.67 6.40
CA ASN A 1 2.85 5.19 6.43
C ASN A 1 2.01 4.21 5.60
N GLN A 2 0.69 4.37 5.49
CA GLN A 2 -0.13 3.42 4.73
C GLN A 2 0.29 3.35 3.25
N ALA A 3 0.61 4.49 2.63
CA ALA A 3 1.02 4.53 1.23
C ALA A 3 2.26 3.66 0.98
N SER A 4 3.34 3.85 1.74
CA SER A 4 4.56 3.04 1.62
C SER A 4 4.27 1.55 1.85
N PHE A 5 3.45 1.22 2.86
CA PHE A 5 3.10 -0.17 3.16
C PHE A 5 2.38 -0.84 1.99
N LEU A 6 1.40 -0.17 1.38
CA LEU A 6 0.63 -0.71 0.26
C LEU A 6 1.46 -0.81 -1.03
N MET A 7 2.37 0.15 -1.25
CA MET A 7 3.33 0.11 -2.35
C MET A 7 4.25 -1.10 -2.23
N ASP A 8 4.82 -1.34 -1.05
CA ASP A 8 5.66 -2.52 -0.79
C ASP A 8 4.89 -3.85 -0.90
N CYS A 9 3.57 -3.83 -0.65
CA CYS A 9 2.68 -4.97 -0.85
C CYS A 9 2.25 -5.18 -2.31
N GLY A 10 2.64 -4.29 -3.23
CA GLY A 10 2.38 -4.46 -4.66
C GLY A 10 1.01 -3.98 -5.15
N ILE A 11 0.44 -2.94 -4.54
CA ILE A 11 -0.88 -2.42 -4.93
C ILE A 11 -0.96 -1.94 -6.40
N LEU A 12 0.15 -1.45 -6.97
CA LEU A 12 0.16 -0.99 -8.37
C LEU A 12 0.18 -2.16 -9.34
N GLU A 13 0.84 -3.26 -8.97
CA GLU A 13 0.85 -4.51 -9.71
C GLU A 13 -0.57 -5.08 -9.76
N ILE A 14 -1.27 -5.09 -8.62
CA ILE A 14 -2.68 -5.50 -8.54
C ILE A 14 -3.57 -4.59 -9.40
N LEU A 15 -3.38 -3.27 -9.35
CA LEU A 15 -4.12 -2.35 -10.23
C LEU A 15 -3.84 -2.62 -11.71
N GLY A 16 -2.59 -2.97 -12.05
CA GLY A 16 -2.13 -3.29 -13.40
C GLY A 16 -2.71 -4.59 -13.98
N GLU A 17 -3.31 -5.46 -13.16
CA GLU A 17 -4.02 -6.65 -13.65
C GLU A 17 -5.30 -6.30 -14.43
N THR A 18 -5.86 -5.10 -14.19
CA THR A 18 -7.01 -4.59 -14.93
C THR A 18 -6.55 -3.66 -16.06
N SER A 19 -6.92 -3.98 -17.29
CA SER A 19 -6.57 -3.14 -18.44
C SER A 19 -7.18 -1.74 -18.33
N PRO A 20 -6.41 -0.66 -18.50
CA PRO A 20 -6.94 0.70 -18.59
C PRO A 20 -7.89 0.92 -19.77
N SER A 21 -7.90 0.02 -20.76
CA SER A 21 -8.86 0.06 -21.87
C SER A 21 -10.27 -0.35 -21.45
N ASP A 22 -10.40 -1.17 -20.40
CA ASP A 22 -11.69 -1.46 -19.77
C ASP A 22 -11.98 -0.40 -18.72
N ILE A 23 -12.37 0.79 -19.19
CA ILE A 23 -12.59 1.98 -18.36
C ILE A 23 -13.61 1.70 -17.25
N ALA A 24 -14.65 0.92 -17.54
CA ALA A 24 -15.72 0.62 -16.58
C ALA A 24 -15.19 -0.19 -15.38
N ALA A 25 -14.30 -1.14 -15.63
CA ALA A 25 -13.64 -1.91 -14.58
C ALA A 25 -12.48 -1.14 -13.92
N TYR A 26 -11.69 -0.41 -14.70
CA TYR A 26 -10.46 0.25 -14.23
C TYR A 26 -10.71 1.49 -13.38
N MET A 27 -11.68 2.34 -13.75
CA MET A 27 -11.91 3.63 -13.09
C MET A 27 -12.20 3.53 -11.59
N PRO A 28 -13.07 2.61 -11.12
CA PRO A 28 -13.30 2.42 -9.69
C PRO A 28 -12.02 1.98 -8.94
N LEU A 29 -11.23 1.10 -9.53
CA LEU A 29 -9.99 0.59 -8.94
C LEU A 29 -8.93 1.69 -8.82
N ALA A 30 -8.75 2.49 -9.87
CA ALA A 30 -7.82 3.61 -9.88
C ALA A 30 -8.21 4.67 -8.83
N SER A 31 -9.51 4.97 -8.69
CA SER A 31 -10.00 5.89 -7.66
C SER A 31 -9.76 5.38 -6.24
N ALA A 32 -9.98 4.08 -6.00
CA ALA A 32 -9.70 3.46 -4.72
C ALA A 32 -8.20 3.50 -4.38
N ALA A 33 -7.34 3.13 -5.33
CA ALA A 33 -5.89 3.21 -5.17
C ALA A 33 -5.42 4.65 -4.87
N GLN A 34 -5.95 5.64 -5.59
CA GLN A 34 -5.64 7.06 -5.35
C GLN A 34 -6.00 7.48 -3.91
N LYS A 35 -7.17 7.08 -3.41
CA LYS A 35 -7.59 7.41 -2.04
C LYS A 35 -6.69 6.75 -0.99
N LEU A 36 -6.32 5.49 -1.21
CA LEU A 36 -5.47 4.71 -0.30
C LEU A 36 -4.03 5.22 -0.26
N LEU A 37 -3.51 5.72 -1.39
CA LEU A 37 -2.11 6.13 -1.54
C LEU A 37 -1.88 7.63 -1.36
N SER A 38 -2.88 8.48 -1.61
CA SER A 38 -2.74 9.94 -1.54
C SER A 38 -2.37 10.43 -0.13
N PRO A 39 -1.31 11.23 0.03
CA PRO A 39 -0.97 11.85 1.31
C PRO A 39 -2.08 12.76 1.85
N ALA A 40 -2.85 13.40 0.96
CA ALA A 40 -3.97 14.28 1.32
C ALA A 40 -5.22 13.51 1.76
N GLU A 41 -5.26 12.18 1.54
CA GLU A 41 -6.34 11.28 1.95
C GLU A 41 -5.81 10.32 3.02
N MET A 42 -5.71 9.01 2.70
CA MET A 42 -5.36 8.00 3.69
C MET A 42 -3.86 7.70 3.75
N GLY A 43 -3.11 8.00 2.68
CA GLY A 43 -1.75 7.51 2.47
C GLY A 43 -0.75 7.92 3.55
N GLU A 44 -0.82 9.19 4.02
CA GLU A 44 0.00 9.65 5.14
C GLU A 44 -0.74 9.51 6.48
N LEU A 45 -2.05 9.78 6.55
CA LEU A 45 -2.77 9.80 7.84
C LEU A 45 -2.82 8.42 8.50
N PHE A 46 -2.98 7.35 7.73
CA PHE A 46 -3.06 6.00 8.26
C PHE A 46 -1.67 5.39 8.43
N LYS A 47 -1.49 4.63 9.52
CA LYS A 47 -0.26 3.92 9.86
C LYS A 47 -0.54 2.43 9.97
N VAL A 48 0.49 1.63 9.69
CA VAL A 48 0.44 0.17 9.82
C VAL A 48 1.49 -0.23 10.84
N ILE A 49 1.13 -1.12 11.75
CA ILE A 49 2.02 -1.73 12.74
C ILE A 49 1.80 -3.24 12.71
N ALA A 50 2.87 -4.00 12.86
CA ALA A 50 2.81 -5.45 12.89
C ALA A 50 3.67 -5.98 14.04
N PHE A 51 3.24 -7.09 14.62
CA PHE A 51 3.99 -7.86 15.60
C PHE A 51 4.08 -9.29 15.10
N SER A 52 5.24 -9.90 15.29
CA SER A 52 5.47 -11.30 14.92
C SER A 52 6.09 -12.06 16.09
N LYS A 53 5.93 -13.38 16.08
CA LYS A 53 6.59 -14.29 17.01
C LYS A 53 7.33 -15.33 16.18
N GLU A 54 8.63 -15.47 16.43
CA GLU A 54 9.48 -16.49 15.79
C GLU A 54 9.36 -16.51 14.26
N MET A 55 9.27 -15.32 13.65
CA MET A 55 9.16 -15.16 12.20
C MET A 55 10.55 -14.81 11.64
N PRO A 56 11.23 -15.74 10.95
CA PRO A 56 12.59 -15.51 10.44
C PRO A 56 12.62 -14.72 9.12
N CYS A 57 11.45 -14.40 8.54
CA CYS A 57 11.32 -13.68 7.29
C CYS A 57 10.92 -12.21 7.48
N ASP A 58 11.48 -11.35 6.64
CA ASP A 58 11.14 -9.93 6.61
C ASP A 58 9.69 -9.72 6.17
N LEU A 59 9.00 -8.80 6.84
CA LEU A 59 7.63 -8.44 6.50
C LEU A 59 7.62 -7.57 5.24
N ILE A 60 7.06 -8.10 4.15
CA ILE A 60 7.14 -7.46 2.83
C ILE A 60 6.67 -6.00 2.82
N GLY A 61 5.60 -5.66 3.55
CA GLY A 61 5.03 -4.32 3.59
C GLY A 61 5.82 -3.29 4.41
N PHE A 62 6.96 -3.69 4.99
CA PHE A 62 7.83 -2.81 5.77
C PHE A 62 9.24 -2.71 5.15
N LYS A 63 9.42 -3.11 3.89
CA LYS A 63 10.72 -3.05 3.19
C LYS A 63 11.19 -1.62 2.99
N SER A 64 10.28 -0.70 2.73
CA SER A 64 10.53 0.69 2.40
C SER A 64 9.78 1.62 3.36
N GLY A 65 10.48 2.62 3.88
CA GLY A 65 9.83 3.62 4.73
C GLY A 65 9.34 3.07 6.08
N ASP A 66 9.95 2.00 6.59
CA ASP A 66 9.80 1.58 7.98
C ASP A 66 10.21 2.72 8.93
N LYS A 67 9.39 2.95 9.95
CA LYS A 67 9.57 4.02 10.93
C LYS A 67 9.71 3.48 12.35
N ALA A 68 10.05 2.20 12.53
CA ALA A 68 10.21 1.60 13.86
C ALA A 68 11.29 2.33 14.69
N HIS A 69 12.32 2.88 14.03
CA HIS A 69 13.37 3.68 14.66
C HIS A 69 12.90 5.05 15.21
N MET A 70 11.65 5.47 14.96
CA MET A 70 11.06 6.71 15.47
C MET A 70 10.11 6.47 16.66
N LEU A 71 9.95 5.22 17.10
CA LEU A 71 9.13 4.80 18.24
C LEU A 71 9.98 4.66 19.50
#